data_AF-E3PUV5-F1
#
_entry.id   AF-E3PUV5-F1
#
_cell.length_a   1.000
_cell.length_b   1.000
_cell.length_c   1.000
_cell.angle_alpha   90.00
_cell.angle_beta   90.00
_cell.angle_gamma   90.00
#
_symmetry.space_group_name_H-M   'P 1'
#
loop_
_entity.id
_entity.type
_entity.pdbx_description
1 polymer ?
#
loop_
_entity_poly.entity_id
_entity_poly.type
_entity_poly.pdbx_seq_one_letter_code
_entity_poly.pdbx_strand_id
1 'polypeptide(L)'
;MKNKVNRKNDCTVHFMVNQQEMDEINRRFNQTSYRTKREFYRDSILKNKIISIDLDGKIGNELRKLSSMISRNSNNINQITKIANNMNHVDREALKFFERCIKEEAQLILNIREMITNHIINEAFL
;
A
#
# COMPACT_ATOMS: atom_id res chain seq x y z
N MET A 1 -7.94 -29.46 -38.66
CA MET A 1 -7.19 -28.28 -38.17
C MET A 1 -7.34 -28.22 -36.65
N LYS A 2 -6.25 -28.29 -35.87
CA LYS A 2 -6.32 -28.16 -34.40
C LYS A 2 -6.66 -26.71 -34.06
N ASN A 3 -7.78 -26.49 -33.36
CA ASN A 3 -8.15 -25.18 -32.82
C ASN A 3 -6.97 -24.61 -32.02
N LYS A 4 -6.29 -23.60 -32.58
CA LYS A 4 -5.13 -22.97 -31.96
C LYS A 4 -5.67 -22.04 -30.87
N VAL A 5 -5.75 -22.55 -29.65
CA VAL A 5 -6.17 -21.77 -28.48
C VAL A 5 -5.18 -20.62 -28.31
N ASN A 6 -5.62 -19.39 -28.57
CA ASN A 6 -4.76 -18.21 -28.45
C ASN A 6 -4.57 -17.87 -26.96
N ARG A 7 -3.41 -18.22 -26.41
CA ARG A 7 -3.09 -17.98 -24.99
C ARG A 7 -2.21 -16.75 -24.87
N LYS A 8 -2.56 -15.84 -23.96
CA LYS A 8 -1.75 -14.64 -23.65
C LYS A 8 -0.32 -14.97 -23.23
N ASN A 9 -0.13 -16.10 -22.55
CA ASN A 9 1.18 -16.60 -22.13
C ASN A 9 1.37 -17.97 -22.78
N ASP A 10 1.97 -18.00 -23.97
CA ASP A 10 2.16 -19.18 -24.82
C ASP A 10 3.61 -19.72 -24.81
N CYS A 11 4.57 -18.95 -24.28
CA CYS A 11 5.95 -19.38 -24.07
C CYS A 11 6.14 -20.05 -22.68
N THR A 12 6.94 -21.13 -22.66
CA THR A 12 7.34 -21.84 -21.44
C THR A 12 8.84 -21.67 -21.20
N VAL A 13 9.22 -21.43 -19.95
CA VAL A 13 10.61 -21.36 -19.50
C VAL A 13 10.82 -22.41 -18.42
N HIS A 14 11.90 -23.18 -18.53
CA HIS A 14 12.32 -24.17 -17.53
C HIS A 14 13.68 -23.77 -16.96
N PHE A 15 13.83 -23.91 -15.64
CA PHE A 15 15.10 -23.74 -14.95
C PHE A 15 15.28 -24.91 -13.98
N MET A 16 16.53 -25.34 -13.81
CA MET A 16 16.87 -26.41 -12.88
C MET A 16 17.23 -25.78 -11.53
N VAL A 17 16.77 -26.40 -10.45
CA VAL A 17 17.09 -26.03 -9.07
C VAL A 17 17.42 -27.29 -8.29
N ASN A 18 18.26 -27.13 -7.27
CA ASN A 18 18.49 -28.17 -6.29
C ASN A 18 17.37 -28.18 -5.21
N GLN A 19 17.42 -29.14 -4.30
CA GLN A 19 16.39 -29.29 -3.26
C GLN A 19 16.33 -28.10 -2.30
N GLN A 20 17.48 -27.57 -1.88
CA GLN A 20 17.54 -26.43 -0.96
C GLN A 20 16.95 -25.16 -1.58
N GLU A 21 17.28 -24.91 -2.85
CA GLU A 21 16.71 -23.81 -3.63
C GLU A 21 15.19 -23.95 -3.77
N MET A 22 14.70 -25.17 -4.01
CA MET A 22 13.27 -25.43 -4.10
C MET A 22 12.54 -25.17 -2.78
N ASP A 23 13.15 -25.57 -1.66
CA ASP A 23 12.60 -25.36 -0.33
C ASP A 23 12.53 -23.86 0.01
N GLU A 24 13.59 -23.10 -0.32
CA GLU A 24 13.62 -21.66 -0.14
C GLU A 24 12.58 -20.94 -1.02
N ILE A 25 12.44 -21.37 -2.29
CA ILE A 25 11.41 -20.86 -3.19
C ILE A 25 10.00 -21.08 -2.61
N ASN A 26 9.73 -22.27 -2.06
CA ASN A 26 8.45 -22.58 -1.44
C ASN A 26 8.22 -21.76 -0.17
N ARG A 27 9.26 -21.60 0.66
CA ARG A 27 9.21 -20.77 1.87
C ARG A 27 8.83 -19.33 1.52
N ARG A 28 9.49 -18.73 0.53
CA ARG A 28 9.18 -17.37 0.05
C ARG A 28 7.78 -17.28 -0.53
N PHE A 29 7.36 -18.25 -1.35
CA PHE A 29 6.00 -18.29 -1.89
C PHE A 29 4.94 -18.25 -0.78
N ASN A 30 5.11 -19.06 0.27
CA ASN A 30 4.17 -19.12 1.41
C ASN A 30 4.11 -17.82 2.23
N GLN A 31 5.12 -16.95 2.13
CA GLN A 31 5.15 -15.64 2.79
C GLN A 31 4.51 -14.53 1.95
N THR A 32 4.06 -14.84 0.73
CA THR A 32 3.43 -13.88 -0.18
C THR A 32 1.93 -14.08 -0.28
N SER A 33 1.23 -13.06 -0.77
CA SER A 33 -0.21 -13.11 -1.07
C SER A 33 -0.55 -13.70 -2.45
N TYR A 34 0.42 -14.27 -3.18
CA TYR A 34 0.17 -14.87 -4.48
C TYR A 34 -0.68 -16.13 -4.39
N ARG A 35 -1.66 -16.25 -5.30
CA ARG A 35 -2.54 -17.43 -5.35
C ARG A 35 -1.87 -18.63 -6.01
N THR A 36 -0.95 -18.40 -6.94
CA THR A 36 -0.30 -19.46 -7.71
C THR A 36 1.21 -19.24 -7.80
N LYS A 37 1.96 -20.35 -7.76
CA LYS A 37 3.41 -20.34 -7.99
C LYS A 37 3.79 -19.73 -9.33
N ARG A 38 2.95 -19.92 -10.37
CA ARG A 38 3.15 -19.34 -11.69
C ARG A 38 3.22 -17.81 -11.65
N GLU A 39 2.27 -17.17 -10.98
CA GLU A 39 2.25 -15.71 -10.84
C GLU A 39 3.45 -15.24 -10.02
N PHE A 40 3.73 -15.93 -8.91
CA PHE A 40 4.88 -15.65 -8.05
C PHE A 40 6.21 -15.71 -8.81
N TYR A 41 6.46 -16.77 -9.60
CA TYR A 41 7.70 -16.91 -10.38
C TYR A 41 7.82 -15.83 -11.45
N ARG A 42 6.73 -15.57 -12.19
CA ARG A 42 6.76 -14.57 -13.25
C ARG A 42 7.05 -13.18 -12.69
N ASP A 43 6.39 -12.82 -11.60
CA ASP A 43 6.60 -11.52 -10.96
C ASP A 43 7.95 -11.45 -10.25
N SER A 44 8.46 -12.55 -9.67
CA SER A 44 9.79 -12.60 -9.06
C SER A 44 10.88 -12.29 -10.08
N ILE A 45 10.76 -12.87 -11.27
CA ILE A 45 11.71 -12.69 -12.37
C ILE A 45 11.58 -11.30 -13.00
N LEU A 46 10.35 -10.82 -13.21
CA LEU A 46 10.12 -9.56 -13.95
C LEU A 46 10.19 -8.30 -13.10
N LYS A 47 9.80 -8.35 -11.83
CA LYS A 47 9.67 -7.15 -10.98
C LYS A 47 10.92 -6.85 -10.17
N ASN A 48 11.99 -7.66 -10.28
CA ASN A 48 13.24 -7.58 -9.52
C ASN A 48 13.10 -7.72 -7.99
N LYS A 49 11.96 -7.34 -7.39
CA LYS A 49 11.65 -7.40 -5.96
C LYS A 49 10.15 -7.64 -5.77
N ILE A 50 9.79 -8.64 -4.95
CA ILE A 50 8.42 -8.85 -4.48
C ILE A 50 8.33 -8.36 -3.04
N ILE A 51 7.43 -7.40 -2.78
CA ILE A 51 7.12 -6.91 -1.44
C ILE A 51 5.71 -7.37 -1.10
N SER A 52 5.59 -8.22 -0.08
CA SER A 52 4.30 -8.65 0.46
C SER A 52 4.01 -7.81 1.70
N ILE A 53 3.00 -6.93 1.61
CA ILE A 53 2.54 -6.14 2.75
C ILE A 53 1.27 -6.81 3.28
N ASP A 54 1.29 -7.21 4.54
CA ASP A 54 0.11 -7.76 5.21
C ASP A 54 -0.89 -6.62 5.53
N LEU A 55 -1.89 -6.48 4.67
CA LEU A 55 -2.98 -5.50 4.81
C LEU A 55 -4.14 -6.00 5.67
N ASP A 56 -4.14 -7.28 6.05
CA ASP A 56 -5.22 -7.90 6.84
C ASP A 56 -4.80 -8.06 8.32
N GLY A 57 -3.50 -8.13 8.58
CA GLY A 57 -2.91 -8.16 9.91
C GLY A 57 -2.91 -6.81 10.63
N LYS A 58 -2.11 -6.74 11.69
CA LYS A 58 -2.13 -5.61 12.64
C LYS A 58 -1.84 -4.26 11.98
N ILE A 59 -0.81 -4.20 11.11
CA ILE A 59 -0.43 -2.96 10.42
C ILE A 59 -1.54 -2.49 9.48
N GLY A 60 -2.08 -3.39 8.65
CA GLY A 60 -3.20 -3.06 7.75
C GLY A 60 -4.46 -2.60 8.48
N ASN A 61 -4.78 -3.21 9.62
CA ASN A 61 -5.89 -2.77 10.48
C ASN A 61 -5.68 -1.36 11.02
N GLU A 62 -4.47 -1.04 11.52
CA GLU A 62 -4.15 0.30 12.00
C GLU A 62 -4.15 1.34 10.87
N LEU A 63 -3.64 1.01 9.68
CA LEU A 63 -3.72 1.88 8.50
C LEU A 63 -5.17 2.16 8.09
N ARG A 64 -6.06 1.17 8.15
CA ARG A 64 -7.49 1.35 7.89
C ARG A 64 -8.18 2.24 8.93
N LYS A 65 -7.83 2.10 10.21
CA LYS A 65 -8.31 2.99 11.28
C LYS A 65 -7.85 4.43 11.05
N LEU A 66 -6.57 4.62 10.75
CA LEU A 66 -6.00 5.94 10.44
C LEU A 66 -6.74 6.60 9.27
N SER A 67 -6.92 5.87 8.15
CA SER A 67 -7.67 6.35 7.00
C SER A 67 -9.10 6.76 7.36
N SER A 68 -9.76 6.00 8.25
CA SER A 68 -11.12 6.29 8.70
C SER A 68 -11.19 7.52 9.61
N MET A 69 -10.15 7.79 10.39
CA MET A 69 -10.04 9.00 11.21
C MET A 69 -9.83 10.24 10.32
N ILE A 70 -8.91 10.16 9.35
CA ILE A 70 -8.65 11.25 8.40
C ILE A 70 -9.91 11.61 7.62
N SER A 71 -10.67 10.62 7.16
CA SER A 71 -11.94 10.84 6.44
C SER A 71 -12.98 11.57 7.31
N ARG A 72 -13.12 11.17 8.58
CA ARG A 72 -14.01 11.86 9.54
C ARG A 72 -13.56 13.30 9.81
N ASN A 73 -12.27 13.53 10.01
CA ASN A 73 -11.73 14.88 10.20
C ASN A 73 -12.00 15.76 8.97
N SER A 74 -11.77 15.23 7.76
CA SER A 74 -12.05 15.94 6.50
C SER A 74 -13.52 16.32 6.35
N ASN A 75 -14.43 15.41 6.72
CA ASN A 75 -15.87 15.69 6.70
C ASN A 75 -16.27 16.76 7.73
N ASN A 76 -15.69 16.71 8.93
CA ASN A 76 -15.94 17.73 9.97
C ASN A 76 -15.45 19.10 9.53
N ILE A 77 -14.26 19.19 8.94
CA ILE A 77 -13.72 20.43 8.36
C ILE A 77 -14.67 20.98 7.29
N ASN A 78 -15.12 20.13 6.36
CA ASN A 78 -16.07 20.54 5.32
C ASN A 78 -17.40 21.07 5.89
N GLN A 79 -17.90 20.48 6.97
CA GLN A 79 -19.11 20.97 7.64
C GLN A 79 -18.87 22.34 8.30
N ILE A 80 -17.74 22.50 9.00
CA ILE A 80 -17.34 23.79 9.60
C ILE A 80 -17.24 24.85 8.51
N THR A 81 -16.58 24.56 7.38
CA THR A 81 -16.47 25.51 6.26
C THR A 81 -17.84 25.89 5.68
N LYS A 82 -18.78 24.96 5.56
CA LYS A 82 -20.16 25.27 5.11
C LYS A 82 -20.89 26.20 6.08
N ILE A 83 -20.79 25.92 7.38
CA ILE A 83 -21.40 26.77 8.42
C ILE A 83 -20.76 28.16 8.41
N ALA A 84 -19.43 28.21 8.34
CA ALA A 84 -18.63 29.42 8.28
C ALA A 84 -19.01 30.29 7.06
N ASN A 85 -19.16 29.70 5.87
CA ASN A 85 -19.62 30.39 4.66
C ASN A 85 -21.04 30.96 4.80
N ASN A 86 -21.91 30.30 5.57
CA ASN A 86 -23.28 30.75 5.81
C ASN A 86 -23.37 31.85 6.88
N MET A 87 -22.39 31.96 7.78
CA MET A 87 -22.43 32.89 8.92
C MET A 87 -21.97 34.33 8.62
N ASN A 88 -21.58 34.66 7.38
CA ASN A 88 -21.08 35.99 6.95
C ASN A 88 -19.89 36.57 7.75
N HIS A 89 -19.47 35.92 8.83
CA HIS A 89 -18.30 36.26 9.63
C HIS A 89 -17.63 34.96 10.10
N VAL A 90 -16.42 34.74 9.63
CA VAL A 90 -15.55 33.66 10.07
C VAL A 90 -14.35 34.33 10.71
N ASP A 91 -14.09 34.04 11.98
CA ASP A 91 -12.92 34.58 12.66
C ASP A 91 -11.65 34.16 11.91
N ARG A 92 -10.86 35.16 11.52
CA ARG A 92 -9.63 34.98 10.75
C ARG A 92 -8.59 34.19 11.53
N GLU A 93 -8.61 34.26 12.86
CA GLU A 93 -7.74 33.44 13.71
C GLU A 93 -8.13 31.97 13.67
N ALA A 94 -9.43 31.67 13.70
CA ALA A 94 -9.93 30.29 13.56
C ALA A 94 -9.52 29.69 12.20
N LEU A 95 -9.63 30.44 11.10
CA LEU A 95 -9.18 29.99 9.78
C LEU A 95 -7.67 29.67 9.75
N LYS A 96 -6.84 30.56 10.31
CA LYS A 96 -5.39 30.33 10.42
C LYS A 96 -5.07 29.10 11.28
N PHE A 97 -5.82 28.89 12.36
CA PHE A 97 -5.68 27.71 13.20
C PHE A 97 -5.99 26.42 12.44
N PHE A 98 -7.11 26.38 11.71
CA PHE A 98 -7.47 25.20 10.90
C PHE A 98 -6.45 24.93 9.79
N GLU A 99 -5.99 25.97 9.09
CA GLU A 99 -4.96 25.82 8.06
C GLU A 99 -3.66 25.23 8.64
N ARG A 100 -3.25 25.68 9.85
CA ARG A 100 -2.10 25.13 10.57
C ARG A 100 -2.29 23.65 10.92
N CYS A 101 -3.43 23.29 11.51
CA CYS A 101 -3.71 21.90 11.88
C CYS A 101 -3.70 20.97 10.66
N ILE A 102 -4.28 21.40 9.53
CA ILE A 102 -4.27 20.62 8.29
C ILE A 102 -2.84 20.42 7.77
N LYS A 103 -2.00 21.46 7.81
CA LYS A 103 -0.59 21.37 7.41
C LYS A 103 0.19 20.41 8.31
N GLU A 104 -0.01 20.48 9.62
CA GLU A 104 0.64 19.60 10.59
C GLU A 104 0.20 18.14 10.41
N GLU A 105 -1.10 17.87 10.22
CA GLU A 105 -1.60 16.52 9.92
C GLU A 105 -1.03 15.98 8.61
N ALA A 106 -1.00 16.79 7.55
CA ALA A 106 -0.43 16.41 6.27
C ALA A 106 1.07 16.05 6.39
N GLN A 107 1.83 16.84 7.16
CA GLN A 107 3.24 16.57 7.39
C GLN A 107 3.45 15.28 8.20
N LEU A 108 2.62 15.03 9.21
CA LEU A 108 2.67 13.79 9.99
C LEU A 108 2.42 12.57 9.09
N ILE A 109 1.42 12.64 8.20
CA ILE A 109 1.12 11.57 7.24
C ILE A 109 2.31 11.32 6.31
N LEU A 110 2.96 12.38 5.81
CA LEU A 110 4.16 12.25 4.97
C LEU A 110 5.32 11.59 5.72
N ASN A 111 5.56 11.98 6.97
CA ASN A 111 6.60 11.39 7.81
C ASN A 111 6.34 9.90 8.08
N ILE A 112 5.09 9.53 8.39
CA ILE A 112 4.70 8.13 8.57
C ILE A 112 4.92 7.33 7.28
N ARG A 113 4.52 7.89 6.13
CA ARG A 113 4.73 7.25 4.83
C ARG A 113 6.23 7.01 4.58
N GLU A 114 7.07 8.00 4.86
CA GLU A 114 8.52 7.88 4.70
C GLU A 114 9.12 6.83 5.65
N MET A 115 8.71 6.82 6.92
CA MET A 115 9.14 5.79 7.89
C MET A 115 8.77 4.38 7.43
N ILE A 116 7.52 4.17 6.99
CA ILE A 116 7.06 2.88 6.48
C ILE A 116 7.84 2.49 5.22
N THR A 117 8.04 3.45 4.30
CA THR A 117 8.79 3.21 3.05
C THR A 117 10.24 2.82 3.36
N ASN A 118 10.93 3.56 4.23
CA ASN A 118 12.30 3.26 4.63
C ASN A 118 12.40 1.92 5.36
N HIS A 119 11.43 1.59 6.22
CA HIS A 119 11.38 0.31 6.90
C HIS A 119 11.20 -0.86 5.91
N ILE A 120 10.23 -0.77 5.00
CA ILE A 120 9.99 -1.78 3.96
C ILE A 120 11.21 -1.92 3.04
N ILE A 121 11.84 -0.80 2.66
CA ILE A 121 13.06 -0.79 1.85
C ILE A 121 14.16 -1.54 2.60
N ASN A 122 14.49 -1.13 3.83
CA ASN A 122 15.60 -1.65 4.62
C ASN A 122 15.42 -3.13 5.02
N GLU A 123 14.22 -3.55 5.44
CA GLU A 123 13.96 -4.96 5.74
C GLU A 123 14.06 -5.84 4.50
N ALA A 124 13.79 -5.29 3.32
CA ALA A 124 13.90 -6.03 2.08
C ALA A 124 15.31 -5.91 1.42
N PHE A 125 16.30 -5.37 2.14
CA PHE A 125 17.72 -5.35 1.78
C PHE A 125 18.62 -6.14 2.77
N LEU A 126 18.02 -6.78 3.78
CA LEU A 126 18.64 -7.81 4.63
C LEU A 126 18.16 -9.21 4.21
#